data_AF-A0A3B8NUP1-F1
#
_entry.id   AF-A0A3B8NUP1-F1
#
_cell.length_a   1.000
_cell.length_b   1.000
_cell.length_c   1.000
_cell.angle_alpha   90.00
_cell.angle_beta   90.00
_cell.angle_gamma   90.00
#
_symmetry.space_group_name_H-M   'P 1'
#
loop_
_entity.id
_entity.type
_entity.pdbx_description
1 polymer ?
#
loop_
_entity_poly.entity_id
_entity_poly.type
_entity_poly.pdbx_seq_one_letter_code
_entity_poly.pdbx_strand_id
1 'polypeptide(L)' 'MRAVIDPSVLVSGFLSRKSYPAKVLDAWILGQFTPVVSPELVKEYAAVLARNKFAALGPVTDRINL' A
#
# COMPACT_ATOMS: atom_id res chain seq x y z
N MET A 1 11.23 -11.81 -9.73
CA MET A 1 9.82 -12.26 -9.66
C MET A 1 8.91 -11.05 -9.71
N ARG A 2 7.76 -11.11 -10.39
CA ARG A 2 6.75 -10.03 -10.40
C ARG A 2 5.59 -10.41 -9.49
N ALA A 3 5.09 -9.46 -8.69
CA ALA A 3 3.98 -9.73 -7.76
C ALA A 3 2.98 -8.57 -7.75
N VAL A 4 1.70 -8.90 -7.72
CA VAL A 4 0.65 -7.93 -7.38
C VAL A 4 0.54 -7.89 -5.86
N ILE A 5 0.60 -6.69 -5.27
CA ILE A 5 0.41 -6.50 -3.83
C ILE A 5 -1.02 -6.01 -3.61
N ASP A 6 -1.75 -6.74 -2.79
CA ASP A 6 -3.07 -6.32 -2.32
C ASP A 6 -2.95 -5.01 -1.49
N PRO A 7 -3.85 -4.03 -1.70
CA PRO A 7 -3.80 -2.76 -0.97
C PRO A 7 -3.83 -2.90 0.55
N SER A 8 -4.55 -3.89 1.08
CA SER A 8 -4.61 -4.16 2.52
C SER A 8 -3.26 -4.61 3.08
N VAL A 9 -2.45 -5.35 2.31
CA VAL A 9 -1.10 -5.75 2.70
C VAL A 9 -0.19 -4.53 2.72
N LEU A 10 -0.20 -3.72 1.67
CA LEU A 10 0.65 -2.53 1.60
C LEU A 10 0.35 -1.58 2.78
N VAL A 11 -0.92 -1.27 2.97
CA VAL A 11 -1.38 -0.38 4.03
C VAL A 11 -1.08 -0.95 5.42
N SER A 12 -1.34 -2.24 5.66
CA SER A 12 -1.03 -2.88 6.95
C SER A 12 0.47 -2.89 7.24
N GLY A 13 1.31 -3.03 6.21
CA GLY A 13 2.77 -2.96 6.34
C GLY A 13 3.25 -1.60 6.79
N PHE A 14 2.64 -0.51 6.29
CA PHE A 14 2.94 0.85 6.72
C PHE A 14 2.46 1.17 8.14
N LEU A 15 1.34 0.58 8.57
CA LEU A 15 0.79 0.81 9.92
C LEU A 15 1.61 0.16 11.04
N SER A 16 2.26 -0.98 10.78
CA SER A 16 3.02 -1.70 11.81
C SER A 16 4.26 -2.39 11.26
N ARG A 17 5.43 -1.91 11.69
CA ARG A 17 6.74 -2.45 11.32
C ARG A 17 7.01 -3.88 11.80
N LYS A 18 6.24 -4.38 12.79
CA LYS A 18 6.42 -5.75 13.33
C LYS A 18 5.42 -6.76 12.76
N SER A 19 4.71 -6.40 11.69
CA SER A 19 3.67 -7.24 11.08
C SER A 19 4.21 -8.13 9.96
N TYR A 20 3.50 -9.21 9.61
CA TYR A 20 3.83 -9.99 8.41
C TYR A 20 3.80 -9.15 7.12
N PRO A 21 2.81 -8.25 6.91
CA PRO A 21 2.84 -7.31 5.80
C PRO A 21 4.07 -6.41 5.73
N ALA A 22 4.65 -5.99 6.86
CA ALA A 22 5.89 -5.21 6.85
C ALA A 22 7.06 -5.99 6.24
N LYS A 23 7.12 -7.32 6.44
CA LYS A 23 8.13 -8.17 5.79
C LYS A 23 7.99 -8.20 4.27
N VAL A 24 6.77 -8.02 3.75
CA VAL A 24 6.54 -7.89 2.29
C VAL A 24 7.10 -6.57 1.78
N LEU A 25 6.94 -5.49 2.53
CA LEU A 25 7.57 -4.20 2.21
C LEU A 25 9.10 -4.28 2.27
N ASP A 26 9.66 -4.94 3.27
CA ASP A 26 11.11 -5.16 3.38
C ASP A 26 11.63 -5.94 2.16
N ALA A 27 10.94 -7.02 1.77
CA ALA A 27 11.30 -7.81 0.59
C ALA A 27 11.22 -6.98 -0.71
N TRP A 28 10.26 -6.06 -0.82
CA TRP A 28 10.19 -5.12 -1.94
C TRP A 28 11.39 -4.16 -1.92
N ILE A 29 11.68 -3.51 -0.80
CA ILE A 29 12.80 -2.57 -0.64
C ILE A 29 14.14 -3.25 -0.94
N LEU A 30 14.30 -4.50 -0.52
CA LEU A 30 15.49 -5.31 -0.77
C LEU A 30 15.55 -5.89 -2.20
N GLY A 31 14.60 -5.56 -3.08
CA GLY A 31 14.61 -5.97 -4.49
C GLY A 31 14.32 -7.45 -4.72
N GLN A 32 13.75 -8.16 -3.75
CA GLN A 32 13.45 -9.60 -3.86
C GLN A 32 12.31 -9.87 -4.86
N PHE A 33 11.48 -8.87 -5.13
CA PHE A 33 10.47 -8.91 -6.18
C PHE A 33 10.19 -7.51 -6.73
N THR A 34 9.54 -7.46 -7.89
CA THR A 34 9.08 -6.23 -8.53
C THR A 34 7.55 -6.16 -8.41
N PRO A 35 6.98 -5.16 -7.71
CA PRO A 35 5.56 -4.94 -7.71
C PRO A 35 5.08 -4.60 -9.12
N VAL A 36 3.92 -5.10 -9.49
CA VAL A 36 3.22 -4.69 -10.71
C VAL A 36 1.90 -4.04 -10.34
N VAL A 37 1.54 -3.00 -11.08
CA VAL A 37 0.34 -2.18 -10.85
C VAL A 37 -0.49 -2.13 -12.13
N SER A 38 -1.79 -1.98 -11.96
CA SER A 38 -2.76 -1.75 -13.05
C SER A 38 -3.64 -0.55 -12.69
N PRO A 39 -4.31 0.08 -13.67
CA PRO A 39 -5.25 1.17 -13.40
C PRO A 39 -6.36 0.80 -12.41
N GLU A 40 -6.83 -0.45 -12.43
CA GLU A 40 -7.84 -0.98 -11.50
C GLU A 40 -7.28 -1.05 -10.08
N LEU A 41 -6.06 -1.54 -9.90
CA LEU A 41 -5.39 -1.58 -8.60
C LEU A 41 -5.19 -0.16 -8.05
N VAL A 42 -4.77 0.80 -8.89
CA VAL A 42 -4.61 2.19 -8.45
C VAL A 42 -5.92 2.78 -7.94
N LYS A 43 -7.05 2.50 -8.61
CA LYS A 43 -8.38 2.91 -8.13
C LYS A 43 -8.73 2.28 -6.78
N GLU A 44 -8.36 1.01 -6.58
CA GLU A 44 -8.57 0.33 -5.30
C GLU A 44 -7.73 0.94 -4.18
N TYR A 45 -6.45 1.24 -4.45
CA TYR A 45 -5.58 1.95 -3.51
C TYR A 45 -6.18 3.30 -3.09
N ALA A 46 -6.62 4.11 -4.05
CA ALA A 46 -7.26 5.39 -3.78
C ALA A 46 -8.54 5.22 -2.92
N ALA A 47 -9.38 4.23 -3.23
CA ALA A 47 -10.59 3.93 -2.47
C ALA A 47 -10.29 3.46 -1.03
N VAL A 48 -9.19 2.72 -0.82
CA VAL A 48 -8.74 2.31 0.52
C VAL A 48 -8.24 3.52 1.31
N LEU A 49 -7.36 4.34 0.73
CA LEU A 49 -6.76 5.50 1.39
C LEU A 49 -7.77 6.63 1.69
N ALA A 50 -8.85 6.72 0.91
CA ALA A 50 -9.95 7.66 1.18
C ALA A 50 -10.77 7.33 2.44
N ARG A 51 -10.67 6.11 3.00
CA ARG A 51 -11.46 5.70 4.18
C ARG A 51 -11.09 6.52 5.42
N ASN A 52 -12.08 6.86 6.25
CA ASN A 52 -11.89 7.68 7.45
C ASN A 52 -10.86 7.13 8.45
N LYS A 53 -10.67 5.81 8.50
CA LYS A 53 -9.64 5.19 9.36
C LYS A 53 -8.20 5.61 9.03
N PHE A 54 -7.97 6.22 7.86
CA PHE A 54 -6.68 6.78 7.45
C PHE A 54 -6.63 8.31 7.51
N ALA A 55 -7.58 8.96 8.17
CA ALA A 55 -7.60 10.42 8.30
C ALA A 55 -6.32 11.00 8.93
N ALA A 56 -5.62 10.22 9.75
CA ALA A 56 -4.33 10.60 10.33
C ALA A 56 -3.21 10.82 9.30
N LEU A 57 -3.36 10.31 8.07
CA LEU A 57 -2.40 10.51 6.98
C LEU A 57 -2.62 11.83 6.21
N GLY A 58 -3.66 12.62 6.56
CA GLY A 58 -3.96 13.92 5.96
C GLY A 58 -5.34 14.02 5.30
N PRO A 59 -5.65 15.13 4.62
CA PRO A 59 -6.84 15.28 3.76
C PRO A 59 -6.95 14.18 2.70
N VAL A 60 -8.15 13.88 2.20
CA VAL A 60 -8.35 12.84 1.18
C VAL A 60 -7.60 13.17 -0.10
N THR A 61 -7.58 14.44 -0.50
CA THR A 61 -6.86 14.94 -1.69
C THR A 61 -5.38 14.58 -1.66
N ASP A 62 -4.75 14.72 -0.50
CA ASP A 62 -3.31 14.50 -0.34
C ASP A 62 -2.99 13.00 -0.32
N ARG A 63 -3.94 12.17 0.12
CA ARG A 63 -3.82 10.72 0.17
C ARG A 63 -4.01 10.03 -1.19
N ILE A 64 -4.72 10.66 -2.13
CA ILE A 64 -5.03 10.05 -3.44
C ILE A 64 -4.20 10.61 -4.60
N ASN A 65 -3.54 11.76 -4.42
CA ASN A 65 -2.71 12.41 -5.44
C ASN A 65 -1.21 12.05 -5.32
N LEU A 66 -0.87 10.81 -4.94
CA LEU A 66 0.51 10.33 -4.77
C LEU A 66 1.25 10.17 -6.11
#